data_AF-A0A6A7KAP6-F1
#
_entry.id   AF-A0A6A7KAP6-F1
#
_cell.length_a   1.000
_cell.length_b   1.000
_cell.length_c   1.000
_cell.angle_alpha   90.00
_cell.angle_beta   90.00
_cell.angle_gamma   90.00
#
_symmetry.space_group_name_H-M   'P 1'
#
loop_
_entity.id
_entity.type
_entity.pdbx_description
1 polymer ?
#
loop_
_entity_poly.entity_id
_entity_poly.type
_entity_poly.pdbx_seq_one_letter_code
_entity_poly.pdbx_strand_id
1 'polypeptide(L)'
;MDKIFCTTNSQMRKLRSRGMKIYGSRPKQIIEMENYYNLINGYKDLFIDQNYSGPDEKYKSNTNFYEIYALYLFDRELRNIFIRYILEIENNIKSVLSHIFSDKYGHDNYLKISNFETSLKPYEKNKTQAQKVGEVSSLIANLQNEISRQLSKNNSMISHHMLIRICAFLGTGQHTYFRNNK
;
A
#
# COMPACT_ATOMS: atom_id res chain seq x y z
N MET A 1 -18.91 3.78 -19.49
CA MET A 1 -19.83 2.66 -19.71
C MET A 1 -19.92 1.86 -18.43
N ASP A 2 -21.13 1.68 -17.91
CA ASP A 2 -21.37 0.90 -16.70
C ASP A 2 -20.90 -0.54 -16.87
N LYS A 3 -20.12 -1.04 -15.91
CA LYS A 3 -19.70 -2.45 -15.87
C LYS A 3 -20.88 -3.29 -15.38
N ILE A 4 -21.71 -3.73 -16.31
CA ILE A 4 -22.81 -4.66 -16.04
C ILE A 4 -22.23 -5.99 -15.52
N PHE A 5 -22.85 -6.54 -14.48
CA PHE A 5 -22.50 -7.87 -13.94
C PHE A 5 -22.48 -8.92 -15.06
N CYS A 6 -21.39 -9.66 -15.15
CA CYS A 6 -21.20 -10.68 -16.18
C CYS A 6 -20.75 -11.97 -15.52
N THR A 7 -21.48 -13.07 -15.76
CA THR A 7 -21.14 -14.38 -15.20
C THR A 7 -19.81 -14.89 -15.74
N THR A 8 -19.10 -15.73 -14.97
CA THR A 8 -17.81 -16.33 -15.38
C THR A 8 -17.92 -17.01 -16.75
N ASN A 9 -19.01 -17.74 -17.01
CA ASN A 9 -19.23 -18.37 -18.31
C ASN A 9 -19.32 -17.35 -19.45
N SER A 10 -19.93 -16.19 -19.22
CA SER A 10 -20.02 -15.12 -20.21
C SER A 10 -18.67 -14.45 -20.45
N GLN A 11 -17.89 -14.23 -19.39
CA GLN A 11 -16.51 -13.73 -19.48
C GLN A 11 -15.64 -14.69 -20.31
N MET A 12 -15.75 -16.00 -20.06
CA MET A 12 -15.04 -17.03 -20.82
C MET A 12 -15.39 -17.04 -22.31
N ARG A 13 -16.67 -16.84 -22.66
CA ARG A 13 -17.08 -16.69 -24.06
C ARG A 13 -16.46 -15.47 -24.71
N LYS A 14 -16.42 -14.33 -24.01
CA LYS A 14 -15.79 -13.10 -24.50
C LYS A 14 -14.29 -13.27 -24.74
N LEU A 15 -13.58 -13.98 -23.86
CA LEU A 15 -12.16 -14.28 -24.06
C LEU A 15 -11.92 -15.12 -25.32
N ARG A 16 -12.74 -16.16 -25.52
CA ARG A 16 -12.68 -17.01 -26.71
C ARG A 16 -13.01 -16.24 -27.99
N SER A 17 -14.05 -15.39 -27.97
CA SER A 17 -14.43 -14.59 -29.15
C SER A 17 -13.35 -13.57 -29.54
N ARG A 18 -12.54 -13.11 -28.57
CA ARG A 18 -11.39 -12.23 -28.79
C ARG A 18 -10.11 -12.96 -29.23
N GLY A 19 -10.16 -14.28 -29.43
CA GLY A 19 -9.05 -15.07 -29.95
C GLY A 19 -8.16 -15.76 -28.92
N MET A 20 -8.53 -15.72 -27.62
CA MET A 20 -7.78 -16.44 -26.59
C MET A 20 -8.06 -17.94 -26.62
N LYS A 21 -7.01 -18.76 -26.63
CA LYS A 21 -7.08 -20.21 -26.49
C LYS A 21 -7.29 -20.57 -25.02
N ILE A 22 -8.36 -21.30 -24.75
CA ILE A 22 -8.73 -21.74 -23.41
C ILE A 22 -9.00 -23.24 -23.45
N TYR A 23 -8.19 -24.00 -22.72
CA TYR A 23 -8.29 -25.45 -22.64
C TYR A 23 -8.79 -25.93 -21.27
N GLY A 24 -9.78 -26.83 -21.29
CA GLY A 24 -10.32 -27.49 -20.09
C GLY A 24 -11.27 -26.62 -19.25
N SER A 25 -11.65 -27.16 -18.08
CA SER A 25 -12.56 -26.52 -17.12
C SER A 25 -11.82 -25.68 -16.06
N ARG A 26 -10.54 -25.94 -15.83
CA ARG A 26 -9.71 -25.27 -14.81
C ARG A 26 -9.63 -23.74 -14.94
N PRO A 27 -9.54 -23.13 -16.15
CA PRO A 27 -9.53 -21.68 -16.29
C PRO A 27 -10.77 -20.99 -15.68
N LYS A 28 -11.93 -21.66 -15.71
CA LYS A 28 -13.15 -21.14 -15.08
C LYS A 28 -13.00 -21.00 -13.57
N GLN A 29 -12.47 -22.05 -12.92
CA GLN A 29 -12.21 -22.06 -11.47
C GLN A 29 -11.19 -20.99 -11.09
N ILE A 30 -10.14 -20.82 -11.89
CA ILE A 30 -9.11 -19.79 -11.66
C ILE A 30 -9.72 -18.39 -11.69
N ILE A 31 -10.57 -18.08 -12.67
CA ILE A 31 -11.22 -16.76 -12.76
C ILE A 31 -12.18 -16.52 -11.58
N GLU A 32 -12.88 -17.56 -11.13
CA GLU A 32 -13.76 -17.50 -9.96
C GLU A 32 -12.97 -17.23 -8.67
N MET A 33 -11.76 -17.78 -8.54
CA MET A 33 -10.89 -17.59 -7.37
C MET A 33 -10.15 -16.25 -7.36
N GLU A 34 -9.52 -15.86 -8.48
CA GLU A 34 -8.55 -14.76 -8.53
C GLU A 34 -9.14 -13.40 -8.96
N ASN A 35 -10.45 -13.35 -9.24
CA ASN A 35 -11.18 -12.22 -9.82
C ASN A 35 -10.74 -11.87 -11.25
N TYR A 36 -11.66 -12.00 -12.20
CA TYR A 36 -11.46 -11.69 -13.62
C TYR A 36 -10.77 -10.35 -13.87
N TYR A 37 -11.13 -9.30 -13.12
CA TYR A 37 -10.61 -7.96 -13.35
C TYR A 37 -9.11 -7.89 -13.05
N ASN A 38 -8.69 -8.45 -11.92
CA ASN A 38 -7.29 -8.41 -11.51
C ASN A 38 -6.43 -9.30 -12.41
N LEU A 39 -6.93 -10.49 -12.74
CA LEU A 39 -6.21 -11.47 -13.54
C LEU A 39 -6.13 -11.09 -15.03
N ILE A 40 -7.26 -10.79 -15.66
CA ILE A 40 -7.29 -10.54 -17.10
C ILE A 40 -7.00 -9.07 -17.39
N ASN A 41 -7.77 -8.14 -16.83
CA ASN A 41 -7.58 -6.73 -17.20
C ASN A 41 -6.27 -6.15 -16.65
N GLY A 42 -5.69 -6.73 -15.60
CA GLY A 42 -4.39 -6.33 -15.09
C GLY A 42 -3.20 -6.74 -15.97
N TYR A 43 -3.36 -7.78 -16.80
CA TYR A 43 -2.21 -8.41 -17.49
C TYR A 43 -2.42 -8.63 -18.99
N LYS A 44 -3.60 -8.27 -19.54
CA LYS A 44 -3.94 -8.47 -20.96
C LYS A 44 -3.05 -7.69 -21.93
N ASP A 45 -2.50 -6.54 -21.53
CA ASP A 45 -1.90 -5.57 -22.45
C ASP A 45 -0.72 -6.14 -23.25
N LEU A 46 0.06 -7.05 -22.64
CA LEU A 46 1.18 -7.71 -23.31
C LEU A 46 0.73 -8.73 -24.39
N PHE A 47 -0.52 -9.18 -24.30
CA PHE A 47 -1.10 -10.22 -25.14
C PHE A 47 -2.11 -9.67 -26.17
N ILE A 48 -2.40 -8.37 -26.15
CA ILE A 48 -3.26 -7.71 -27.13
C ILE A 48 -2.47 -7.45 -28.42
N ASP A 49 -3.13 -7.68 -29.56
CA ASP A 49 -2.61 -7.31 -30.88
C ASP A 49 -2.85 -5.83 -31.14
N GLN A 50 -1.78 -5.03 -31.09
CA GLN A 50 -1.84 -3.59 -31.31
C GLN A 50 -2.11 -3.22 -32.77
N ASN A 51 -1.88 -4.14 -33.71
CA ASN A 51 -2.11 -3.91 -35.14
C ASN A 51 -3.57 -4.18 -35.54
N TYR A 52 -4.42 -4.61 -34.60
CA TYR A 52 -5.81 -4.90 -34.86
C TYR A 52 -6.67 -3.62 -34.80
N SER A 53 -7.22 -3.20 -35.94
CA SER A 53 -8.07 -2.00 -36.06
C SER A 53 -9.58 -2.26 -35.91
N GLY A 54 -9.99 -3.37 -35.30
CA GLY A 54 -11.41 -3.66 -35.08
C GLY A 54 -12.00 -2.91 -33.88
N PRO A 55 -13.33 -2.97 -33.70
CA PRO A 55 -14.04 -2.22 -32.64
C PRO A 55 -13.76 -2.76 -31.23
N ASP A 56 -13.27 -3.99 -31.09
CA ASP A 56 -12.96 -4.65 -29.83
C ASP A 56 -11.47 -5.05 -29.78
N GLU A 57 -10.88 -5.10 -28.59
CA GLU A 57 -9.51 -5.62 -28.42
C GLU A 57 -9.43 -7.11 -28.82
N LYS A 58 -8.37 -7.48 -29.54
CA LYS A 58 -8.09 -8.85 -29.96
C LYS A 58 -6.78 -9.34 -29.38
N TYR A 59 -6.73 -10.61 -28.96
CA TYR A 59 -5.50 -11.23 -28.50
C TYR A 59 -4.60 -11.62 -29.68
N LYS A 60 -3.28 -11.58 -29.47
CA LYS A 60 -2.28 -12.07 -30.41
C LYS A 60 -2.55 -13.53 -30.76
N SER A 61 -2.18 -13.93 -31.98
CA SER A 61 -2.33 -15.32 -32.42
C SER A 61 -1.64 -16.28 -31.44
N ASN A 62 -2.28 -17.43 -31.18
CA ASN A 62 -1.82 -18.46 -30.24
C ASN A 62 -1.77 -18.11 -28.75
N THR A 63 -2.25 -16.92 -28.33
CA THR A 63 -2.34 -16.57 -26.90
C THR A 63 -3.14 -17.60 -26.11
N ASN A 64 -2.55 -18.14 -25.05
CA ASN A 64 -3.18 -19.10 -24.15
C ASN A 64 -3.51 -18.43 -22.80
N PHE A 65 -4.67 -18.76 -22.23
CA PHE A 65 -5.04 -18.32 -20.88
C PHE A 65 -3.97 -18.59 -19.82
N TYR A 66 -3.29 -19.74 -19.92
CA TYR A 66 -2.25 -20.11 -18.95
C TYR A 66 -1.01 -19.22 -19.01
N GLU A 67 -0.73 -18.55 -20.13
CA GLU A 67 0.39 -17.60 -20.23
C GLU A 67 0.11 -16.34 -19.41
N ILE A 68 -1.12 -15.81 -19.52
CA ILE A 68 -1.58 -14.67 -18.70
C ILE A 68 -1.59 -15.06 -17.23
N TYR A 69 -2.08 -16.26 -16.92
CA TYR A 69 -2.09 -16.75 -15.54
C TYR A 69 -0.68 -16.95 -14.97
N ALA A 70 0.28 -17.44 -15.77
CA ALA A 70 1.68 -17.57 -15.35
C ALA A 70 2.30 -16.20 -15.06
N LEU A 71 2.02 -15.18 -15.87
CA LEU A 71 2.48 -13.81 -15.62
C LEU A 71 1.88 -13.23 -14.32
N TYR A 72 0.58 -13.44 -14.11
CA TYR A 72 -0.10 -13.06 -12.87
C TYR A 72 0.56 -13.72 -11.63
N LEU A 73 0.83 -15.03 -11.71
CA LEU A 73 1.49 -15.75 -10.62
C LEU A 73 2.90 -15.23 -10.37
N PHE A 74 3.67 -14.99 -11.43
CA PHE A 74 5.01 -14.45 -11.33
C PHE A 74 5.04 -13.10 -10.60
N ASP A 75 4.20 -12.14 -10.99
CA ASP A 75 4.11 -10.84 -10.32
C ASP A 75 3.66 -10.98 -8.86
N ARG A 76 2.72 -11.90 -8.57
CA ARG A 76 2.28 -12.17 -7.21
C ARG A 76 3.41 -12.68 -6.33
N GLU A 77 4.19 -13.64 -6.81
CA GLU A 77 5.35 -14.17 -6.08
C GLU A 77 6.42 -13.09 -5.88
N LEU A 78 6.68 -12.28 -6.91
CA LEU A 78 7.61 -11.18 -6.82
C LEU A 78 7.17 -10.15 -5.76
N ARG A 79 5.88 -9.79 -5.73
CA ARG A 79 5.30 -8.90 -4.71
C ARG A 79 5.48 -9.48 -3.30
N ASN A 80 5.28 -10.78 -3.11
CA ASN A 80 5.45 -11.44 -1.82
C ASN A 80 6.91 -11.33 -1.32
N ILE A 81 7.88 -11.49 -2.23
CA ILE A 81 9.31 -11.32 -1.91
C ILE A 81 9.60 -9.88 -1.49
N PHE A 82 9.12 -8.89 -2.27
CA PHE A 82 9.34 -7.47 -1.94
C PHE A 82 8.71 -7.07 -0.61
N ILE A 83 7.48 -7.50 -0.33
CA ILE A 83 6.78 -7.18 0.93
C ILE A 83 7.61 -7.67 2.13
N ARG A 84 8.15 -8.89 2.07
CA ARG A 84 9.00 -9.42 3.16
C ARG A 84 10.19 -8.50 3.45
N TYR A 85 10.95 -8.12 2.42
CA TYR A 85 12.14 -7.30 2.61
C TYR A 85 11.83 -5.85 2.97
N ILE A 86 10.75 -5.26 2.42
CA ILE A 86 10.30 -3.91 2.79
C ILE A 86 9.95 -3.87 4.28
N LEU A 87 9.28 -4.90 4.81
CA LEU A 87 8.93 -4.99 6.23
C LEU A 87 10.18 -5.10 7.13
N GLU A 88 11.19 -5.87 6.72
CA GLU A 88 12.47 -5.98 7.45
C GLU A 88 13.22 -4.64 7.47
N ILE A 89 13.35 -3.99 6.30
CA ILE A 89 13.98 -2.67 6.18
C ILE A 89 13.24 -1.63 7.03
N GLU A 90 11.91 -1.61 6.97
CA GLU A 90 11.09 -0.69 7.74
C GLU A 90 11.30 -0.88 9.25
N ASN A 91 11.38 -2.13 9.73
CA ASN A 91 11.66 -2.41 11.14
C ASN A 91 13.05 -1.93 11.56
N ASN A 92 14.07 -2.15 10.72
CA ASN A 92 15.43 -1.70 11.00
C ASN A 92 15.51 -0.16 11.05
N ILE A 93 14.92 0.53 10.07
CA ILE A 93 14.87 1.99 10.04
C ILE A 93 14.15 2.52 11.28
N LYS A 94 13.01 1.92 11.67
CA LYS A 94 12.29 2.32 12.89
C LYS A 94 13.13 2.15 14.15
N SER A 95 13.85 1.03 14.27
CA SER A 95 14.70 0.78 15.44
C SER A 95 15.81 1.82 15.55
N VAL A 96 16.51 2.11 14.45
CA VAL A 96 17.59 3.10 14.41
C VAL A 96 17.05 4.50 14.69
N LEU A 97 15.95 4.89 14.03
CA LEU A 97 15.32 6.19 14.26
C LEU A 97 14.86 6.33 15.71
N SER A 98 14.15 5.33 16.26
CA SER A 98 13.71 5.35 17.66
C SER A 98 14.90 5.50 18.59
N HIS A 99 15.99 4.78 18.36
CA HIS A 99 17.18 4.87 19.20
C HIS A 99 17.80 6.28 19.18
N ILE A 100 18.06 6.83 17.98
CA ILE A 100 18.66 8.16 17.82
C ILE A 100 17.75 9.26 18.38
N PHE A 101 16.44 9.16 18.16
CA PHE A 101 15.49 10.14 18.69
C PHE A 101 15.37 10.06 20.20
N SER A 102 15.29 8.85 20.78
CA SER A 102 15.23 8.68 22.23
C SER A 102 16.51 9.14 22.93
N ASP A 103 17.67 8.95 22.30
CA ASP A 103 18.95 9.46 22.81
C ASP A 103 18.96 11.00 22.87
N LYS A 104 18.46 11.65 21.81
CA LYS A 104 18.46 13.12 21.72
C LYS A 104 17.37 13.83 22.53
N TYR A 105 16.17 13.25 22.62
CA TYR A 105 14.99 13.91 23.19
C TYR A 105 14.40 13.18 24.41
N GLY A 106 15.00 12.05 24.83
CA GLY A 106 14.54 11.23 25.93
C GLY A 106 13.44 10.21 25.56
N HIS A 107 12.95 9.50 26.56
CA HIS A 107 12.00 8.39 26.41
C HIS A 107 10.52 8.79 26.50
N ASP A 108 10.23 10.08 26.71
CA ASP A 108 8.88 10.60 26.93
C ASP A 108 8.22 11.06 25.59
N ASN A 109 6.95 11.49 25.63
CA ASN A 109 6.13 11.84 24.47
C ASN A 109 6.89 12.70 23.44
N TYR A 110 7.08 12.13 22.25
CA TYR A 110 7.85 12.75 21.17
C TYR A 110 7.19 13.99 20.57
N LEU A 111 5.86 14.13 20.71
CA LEU A 111 5.08 15.25 20.16
C LEU A 111 5.03 16.49 21.07
N LYS A 112 5.93 16.61 22.04
CA LYS A 112 6.05 17.82 22.85
C LYS A 112 6.53 18.98 21.99
N ILE A 113 5.85 20.13 22.11
CA ILE A 113 6.23 21.37 21.40
C ILE A 113 7.70 21.73 21.65
N SER A 114 8.23 21.44 22.85
CA SER A 114 9.64 21.65 23.21
C SER A 114 10.65 20.89 22.35
N ASN A 115 10.24 19.80 21.70
CA ASN A 115 11.11 19.01 20.83
C ASN A 115 11.16 19.57 19.39
N PHE A 116 10.32 20.55 19.06
CA PHE A 116 10.25 21.17 17.74
C PHE A 116 11.00 22.50 17.70
N GLU A 117 11.46 22.87 16.51
CA GLU A 117 12.14 24.14 16.27
C GLU A 117 11.14 25.29 16.29
N THR A 118 11.01 25.94 17.45
CA THR A 118 10.12 27.09 17.64
C THR A 118 10.87 28.43 17.59
N SER A 119 12.21 28.44 17.44
CA SER A 119 12.97 29.68 17.38
C SER A 119 12.80 30.39 16.03
N LEU A 120 12.85 31.72 16.04
CA LEU A 120 12.79 32.52 14.81
C LEU A 120 14.16 32.57 14.15
N LYS A 121 14.24 32.17 12.88
CA LYS A 121 15.47 32.30 12.10
C LYS A 121 15.54 33.69 11.46
N PRO A 122 16.75 34.21 11.17
CA PRO A 122 16.93 35.58 10.66
C PRO A 122 16.16 35.91 9.37
N TYR A 123 15.80 34.89 8.58
CA TYR A 123 15.05 35.04 7.34
C TYR A 123 13.52 35.01 7.52
N GLU A 124 13.00 34.69 8.71
CA GLU A 124 11.56 34.58 8.98
C GLU A 124 10.98 35.87 9.58
N LYS A 125 11.22 36.99 8.89
CA LYS A 125 10.91 38.34 9.39
C LYS A 125 9.42 38.62 9.64
N ASN A 126 8.52 37.82 9.05
CA ASN A 126 7.07 38.03 9.11
C ASN A 126 6.36 37.05 10.06
N LYS A 127 7.09 36.26 10.86
CA LYS A 127 6.50 35.30 11.81
C LYS A 127 6.88 35.66 13.23
N THR A 128 5.92 35.55 14.13
CA THR A 128 6.18 35.59 15.57
C THR A 128 6.46 34.18 16.11
N GLN A 129 7.15 34.08 17.23
CA GLN A 129 7.36 32.81 17.91
C GLN A 129 6.03 32.13 18.28
N ALA A 130 5.02 32.92 18.68
CA ALA A 130 3.68 32.42 18.96
C ALA A 130 3.00 31.81 17.71
N GLN A 131 3.18 32.42 16.53
CA GLN A 131 2.69 31.86 15.27
C GLN A 131 3.37 30.53 14.91
N LYS A 132 4.69 30.41 15.14
CA LYS A 132 5.40 29.12 14.96
C LYS A 132 4.91 28.02 15.89
N VAL A 133 4.70 28.35 17.17
CA VAL A 133 4.12 27.41 18.14
C VAL A 133 2.70 27.01 17.72
N GLY A 134 1.93 27.95 17.17
CA GLY A 134 0.62 27.68 16.58
C GLY A 134 0.68 26.74 15.37
N GLU A 135 1.66 26.91 14.48
CA GLU A 135 1.89 26.02 13.33
C GLU A 135 2.24 24.59 13.79
N VAL A 136 3.14 24.44 14.76
CA VAL A 136 3.50 23.13 15.34
C VAL A 136 2.28 22.49 16.02
N SER A 137 1.51 23.26 16.79
CA SER A 137 0.28 22.77 17.43
C SER A 137 -0.77 22.32 16.42
N SER A 138 -0.95 23.09 15.34
CA SER A 138 -1.85 22.75 14.25
C SER A 138 -1.41 21.47 13.53
N LEU A 139 -0.11 21.31 13.28
CA LEU A 139 0.46 20.10 12.69
C LEU A 139 0.16 18.86 13.56
N ILE A 140 0.42 18.95 14.87
CA ILE A 140 0.14 17.86 15.83
C ILE A 140 -1.35 17.52 15.82
N ALA A 141 -2.22 18.52 15.89
CA ALA A 141 -3.67 18.32 15.87
C ALA A 141 -4.16 17.68 14.57
N ASN A 142 -3.65 18.13 13.41
CA ASN A 142 -3.98 17.55 12.11
C ASN A 142 -3.56 16.09 12.03
N LEU A 143 -2.35 15.76 12.53
CA LEU A 143 -1.84 14.39 12.55
C LEU A 143 -2.71 13.50 13.44
N GLN A 144 -3.08 13.97 14.64
CA GLN A 144 -3.98 13.25 15.55
C GLN A 144 -5.37 13.02 14.93
N ASN A 145 -5.94 14.04 14.29
CA ASN A 145 -7.22 13.94 13.61
C ASN A 145 -7.16 12.93 12.46
N GLU A 146 -6.08 12.93 11.68
CA GLU A 146 -5.94 11.98 10.58
C GLU A 146 -5.78 10.54 11.09
N ILE A 147 -5.00 10.32 12.16
CA ILE A 147 -4.93 9.00 12.82
C ILE A 147 -6.32 8.54 13.25
N SER A 148 -7.09 9.40 13.92
CA SER A 148 -8.45 9.10 14.36
C SER A 148 -9.37 8.73 13.19
N ARG A 149 -9.32 9.49 12.09
CA ARG A 149 -10.07 9.19 10.86
C ARG A 149 -9.67 7.85 10.22
N GLN A 150 -8.40 7.50 10.25
CA GLN A 150 -7.94 6.23 9.67
C GLN A 150 -8.37 5.04 10.54
N LEU A 151 -8.38 5.21 11.87
CA LEU A 151 -8.87 4.19 12.80
C LEU A 151 -10.38 3.96 12.65
N SER A 152 -11.17 5.01 12.47
CA SER A 152 -12.63 4.90 12.33
C SER A 152 -13.09 4.21 11.03
N LYS A 153 -12.25 4.22 9.99
CA LYS A 153 -12.53 3.52 8.71
C LYS A 153 -12.42 1.99 8.80
N ASN A 154 -11.88 1.44 9.89
CA ASN A 154 -11.87 0.02 10.23
C ASN A 154 -11.41 -0.92 9.08
N ASN A 155 -10.46 -0.48 8.27
CA ASN A 155 -9.96 -1.25 7.14
C ASN A 155 -8.94 -2.28 7.67
N SER A 156 -9.30 -3.56 7.75
CA SER A 156 -8.58 -4.56 8.56
C SER A 156 -7.06 -4.59 8.35
N MET A 157 -6.60 -4.42 7.12
CA MET A 157 -5.18 -4.43 6.77
C MET A 157 -4.43 -3.16 7.22
N ILE A 158 -5.09 -2.00 7.19
CA ILE A 158 -4.51 -0.71 7.60
C ILE A 158 -4.70 -0.53 9.11
N SER A 159 -5.86 -0.85 9.67
CA SER A 159 -6.14 -0.76 11.10
C SER A 159 -5.22 -1.66 11.92
N HIS A 160 -4.99 -2.91 11.51
CA HIS A 160 -4.08 -3.81 12.24
C HIS A 160 -2.61 -3.38 12.13
N HIS A 161 -2.22 -2.83 10.97
CA HIS A 161 -0.86 -2.33 10.73
C HIS A 161 -0.61 -0.99 11.44
N MET A 162 -1.62 -0.12 11.55
CA MET A 162 -1.54 1.21 12.16
C MET A 162 -1.70 1.17 13.69
N LEU A 163 -2.62 0.38 14.25
CA LEU A 163 -2.81 0.27 15.71
C LEU A 163 -1.56 -0.25 16.42
N ILE A 164 -0.92 -1.29 15.88
CA ILE A 164 0.29 -1.85 16.48
C ILE A 164 1.49 -0.91 16.29
N ARG A 165 1.58 -0.19 15.16
CA ARG A 165 2.79 0.57 14.80
C ARG A 165 2.77 2.03 15.22
N ILE A 166 1.61 2.71 15.21
CA ILE A 166 1.50 4.11 15.65
C ILE A 166 1.42 4.18 17.16
N CYS A 167 0.68 3.30 17.85
CA CYS A 167 0.71 3.26 19.31
C CYS A 167 2.10 2.85 19.83
N ALA A 168 2.86 2.05 19.08
CA ALA A 168 4.26 1.79 19.43
C ALA A 168 5.17 3.02 19.20
N PHE A 169 4.99 3.75 18.10
CA PHE A 169 5.84 4.90 17.78
C PHE A 169 5.49 6.16 18.60
N LEU A 170 4.23 6.35 18.99
CA LEU A 170 3.76 7.48 19.80
C LEU A 170 3.67 7.16 21.30
N GLY A 171 3.52 5.88 21.67
CA GLY A 171 3.31 5.44 23.05
C GLY A 171 4.40 4.54 23.63
N THR A 172 5.23 3.88 22.82
CA THR A 172 6.26 2.96 23.33
C THR A 172 7.67 3.38 22.94
N GLY A 173 8.12 4.52 23.47
CA GLY A 173 9.52 4.59 23.96
C GLY A 173 9.77 3.62 25.12
N GLN A 174 8.72 3.03 25.69
CA GLN A 174 8.80 2.20 26.90
C GLN A 174 9.20 0.73 26.67
N HIS A 175 8.98 0.11 25.50
CA HIS A 175 9.12 -1.36 25.38
C HIS A 175 10.44 -1.86 24.77
N THR A 176 11.17 -1.05 24.01
CA THR A 176 12.46 -1.45 23.41
C THR A 176 13.63 -1.34 24.38
N TYR A 177 13.53 -0.55 25.46
CA TYR A 177 14.58 -0.45 26.47
C TYR A 177 14.61 -1.61 27.49
N PHE A 178 13.54 -2.40 27.62
CA PHE A 178 13.49 -3.50 28.59
C PHE A 178 14.07 -4.84 28.10
N ARG A 179 14.49 -4.95 26.83
CA ARG A 179 15.00 -6.24 26.30
C ARG A 179 16.52 -6.37 26.25
N ASN A 180 17.29 -5.28 26.48
CA ASN A 180 18.75 -5.29 26.39
C ASN A 180 19.49 -5.15 27.74
N ASN A 181 18.80 -5.31 28.87
CA ASN A 181 19.42 -5.36 30.20
C ASN A 181 19.12 -6.70 30.91
N LYS A 182 19.54 -7.81 30.29
CA LYS A 182 19.84 -9.08 30.95
C LYS A 182 21.04 -9.74 30.29
#